data_AF-A0A4S1EPJ8-F1
#
_entry.id   AF-A0A4S1EPJ8-F1
#
_cell.length_a   1.000
_cell.length_b   1.000
_cell.length_c   1.000
_cell.angle_alpha   90.00
_cell.angle_beta   90.00
_cell.angle_gamma   90.00
#
_symmetry.space_group_name_H-M   'P 1'
#
loop_
_entity.id
_entity.type
_entity.pdbx_description
1 polymer ?
#
loop_
_entity_poly.entity_id
_entity_poly.type
_entity_poly.pdbx_seq_one_letter_code
_entity_poly.pdbx_strand_id
1 'polypeptide(L)'
;TDITAKLMRKDPTITAVAVNYIDPQHWFAGGKSLAAHGTNTFRLDIKVVDGTNTKLELEAYLKAIFEAFGRLLGGVHEESYALVHEVPAAAYG
;
A
#
# COMPACT_ATOMS: atom_id res chain seq x y z
N THR A 1 4.33 -4.39 -8.95
CA THR A 1 2.90 -4.58 -9.34
C THR A 1 2.49 -6.05 -9.33
N ASP A 2 3.44 -7.00 -9.35
CA ASP A 2 3.18 -8.45 -9.35
C ASP A 2 2.25 -8.98 -8.25
N ILE A 3 2.37 -8.47 -7.01
CA ILE A 3 1.49 -8.87 -5.90
C ILE A 3 0.03 -8.54 -6.23
N THR A 4 -0.21 -7.36 -6.79
CA THR A 4 -1.54 -6.91 -7.23
C THR A 4 -2.06 -7.78 -8.36
N ALA A 5 -1.23 -8.10 -9.36
CA ALA A 5 -1.64 -8.98 -10.45
C ALA A 5 -1.99 -10.39 -9.95
N LYS A 6 -1.16 -10.97 -9.08
CA LYS A 6 -1.33 -12.34 -8.58
C LYS A 6 -2.52 -12.50 -7.63
N LEU A 7 -2.68 -11.59 -6.67
CA LEU A 7 -3.65 -11.73 -5.59
C LEU A 7 -4.97 -11.02 -5.87
N MET A 8 -4.93 -9.91 -6.61
CA MET A 8 -6.11 -9.12 -6.96
C MET A 8 -6.56 -9.34 -8.41
N ARG A 9 -5.83 -10.16 -9.19
CA ARG A 9 -6.12 -10.48 -10.60
C ARG A 9 -6.24 -9.24 -11.48
N LYS A 10 -5.49 -8.18 -11.15
CA LYS A 10 -5.43 -6.98 -11.97
C LYS A 10 -4.51 -7.20 -13.14
N ASP A 11 -4.88 -6.64 -14.28
CA ASP A 11 -4.02 -6.67 -15.45
C ASP A 11 -2.76 -5.81 -15.17
N PRO A 12 -1.57 -6.43 -15.14
CA PRO A 12 -0.33 -5.71 -14.84
C PRO A 12 0.03 -4.69 -15.92
N THR A 13 -0.49 -4.83 -17.15
CA THR A 13 -0.18 -3.92 -18.26
C THR A 13 -0.84 -2.54 -18.11
N ILE A 14 -1.87 -2.44 -17.25
CA ILE A 14 -2.60 -1.19 -16.96
C ILE A 14 -2.53 -0.80 -15.48
N THR A 15 -1.62 -1.39 -14.71
CA THR A 15 -1.40 -1.01 -13.30
C THR A 15 -0.45 0.19 -13.22
N ALA A 16 -0.98 1.36 -12.84
CA ALA A 16 -0.17 2.56 -12.61
C ALA A 16 0.36 2.63 -11.16
N VAL A 17 1.59 3.11 -10.98
CA VAL A 17 2.21 3.36 -9.67
C VAL A 17 2.87 4.74 -9.68
N ALA A 18 2.50 5.58 -8.72
CA ALA A 18 3.19 6.85 -8.45
C ALA A 18 3.95 6.72 -7.12
N VAL A 19 5.19 7.21 -7.09
CA VAL A 19 6.06 7.12 -5.91
C VAL A 19 6.42 8.52 -5.45
N ASN A 20 6.10 8.82 -4.19
CA ASN A 20 6.48 10.06 -3.52
C ASN A 20 7.39 9.73 -2.34
N TYR A 21 8.48 10.49 -2.20
CA TYR A 21 9.39 10.39 -1.07
C TYR A 21 9.11 11.53 -0.09
N ILE A 22 9.02 11.20 1.19
CA ILE A 22 8.91 12.16 2.27
C ILE A 22 10.16 11.99 3.13
N ASP A 23 10.83 13.09 3.43
CA ASP A 23 11.97 13.09 4.35
C ASP A 23 11.54 12.50 5.71
N PRO A 24 12.25 11.51 6.27
CA PRO A 24 11.94 10.94 7.58
C PRO A 24 11.88 11.95 8.74
N GLN A 25 12.48 13.14 8.59
CA GLN A 25 12.36 14.24 9.55
C GLN A 25 10.98 14.91 9.50
N HIS A 26 10.28 14.82 8.38
CA HIS A 26 8.98 15.46 8.13
C HIS A 26 7.80 14.48 8.16
N TRP A 27 8.05 13.19 8.33
CA TRP A 27 7.02 12.18 8.51
C TRP A 27 6.89 11.83 9.99
N PHE A 28 5.74 12.12 10.60
CA PHE A 28 5.50 11.90 12.02
C PHE A 28 4.53 10.74 12.26
N ALA A 29 4.82 9.94 13.28
CA ALA A 29 3.97 8.87 13.82
C ALA A 29 3.99 8.95 15.35
N GLY A 30 2.83 8.96 16.00
CA GLY A 30 2.75 9.06 17.47
C GLY A 30 3.47 10.29 18.06
N GLY A 31 3.53 11.40 17.33
CA GLY A 31 4.17 12.65 17.79
C GLY A 31 5.69 12.73 17.64
N LYS A 32 6.35 11.70 17.08
CA LYS A 32 7.80 11.73 16.75
C LYS A 32 8.01 11.55 15.25
N SER A 33 9.08 12.13 14.72
CA SER A 33 9.47 11.91 13.33
C SER A 33 10.01 10.48 13.15
N LEU A 34 9.91 9.92 11.95
CA LEU A 34 10.46 8.60 11.65
C LEU A 34 11.98 8.55 11.82
N ALA A 35 12.67 9.65 11.52
CA ALA A 35 14.09 9.81 11.83
C ALA A 35 14.36 9.60 13.33
N ALA A 36 13.52 10.16 14.20
CA ALA A 36 13.65 10.01 15.66
C ALA A 36 13.24 8.62 16.15
N HIS A 37 12.30 7.95 15.48
CA HIS A 37 11.97 6.55 15.74
C HIS A 37 13.06 5.58 15.24
N GLY A 38 13.90 5.99 14.29
CA GLY A 38 14.88 5.11 13.66
C GLY A 38 14.23 3.99 12.84
N THR A 39 13.01 4.19 12.36
CA THR A 39 12.24 3.20 11.60
C THR A 39 11.81 3.77 10.25
N ASN A 40 11.60 2.88 9.28
CA ASN A 40 11.01 3.24 7.99
C ASN A 40 9.49 3.10 8.03
N THR A 41 8.76 3.71 7.11
CA THR A 41 7.32 3.47 6.95
C THR A 41 6.93 3.52 5.49
N PHE A 42 5.67 3.18 5.20
CA PHE A 42 5.05 3.47 3.92
C PHE A 42 3.58 3.88 4.10
N ARG A 43 3.07 4.58 3.08
CA ARG A 43 1.63 4.82 2.87
C ARG A 43 1.28 4.44 1.44
N LEU A 44 0.35 3.50 1.27
CA LEU A 44 -0.18 3.13 -0.03
C LEU A 44 -1.66 3.46 -0.11
N ASP A 45 -2.02 4.31 -1.07
CA ASP A 45 -3.38 4.50 -1.54
C ASP A 45 -3.58 3.68 -2.81
N ILE A 46 -4.37 2.63 -2.73
CA ILE A 46 -4.65 1.72 -3.84
C ILE A 46 -6.10 1.97 -4.24
N LYS A 47 -6.35 2.35 -5.49
CA LYS A 47 -7.71 2.52 -6.01
C LYS A 47 -8.01 1.40 -6.99
N VAL A 48 -9.10 0.69 -6.81
CA VAL A 48 -9.56 -0.38 -7.70
C VAL A 48 -11.06 -0.23 -7.96
N VAL A 49 -11.54 -0.83 -9.04
CA VAL A 49 -12.98 -0.92 -9.31
C VAL A 49 -13.66 -1.80 -8.26
N ASP A 50 -14.75 -1.32 -7.68
CA ASP A 50 -15.57 -2.03 -6.70
C ASP A 50 -16.15 -3.35 -7.26
N GLY A 51 -16.32 -4.34 -6.39
CA GLY A 51 -16.88 -5.65 -6.71
C GLY A 51 -16.00 -6.54 -7.58
N THR A 52 -14.78 -6.10 -7.92
CA THR A 52 -13.83 -6.90 -8.72
C THR A 52 -12.91 -7.78 -7.88
N ASN A 53 -12.95 -7.62 -6.55
CA ASN A 53 -12.20 -8.41 -5.59
C ASN A 53 -13.08 -8.90 -4.45
N THR A 54 -12.74 -10.08 -3.92
CA THR A 54 -13.40 -10.59 -2.72
C THR A 54 -12.71 -10.09 -1.46
N LYS A 55 -13.42 -10.13 -0.33
CA LYS A 55 -12.83 -9.82 0.98
C LYS A 55 -11.56 -10.62 1.27
N LEU A 56 -11.54 -11.92 0.92
CA LEU A 56 -10.38 -12.78 1.13
C LEU A 56 -9.18 -12.39 0.24
N GLU A 57 -9.44 -11.94 -0.99
CA GLU A 57 -8.40 -11.41 -1.87
C GLU A 57 -7.78 -10.12 -1.31
N LEU A 58 -8.63 -9.21 -0.81
CA LEU A 58 -8.17 -7.97 -0.17
C LEU A 58 -7.32 -8.26 1.07
N GLU A 59 -7.76 -9.16 1.94
CA GLU A 59 -7.02 -9.56 3.15
C GLU A 59 -5.65 -10.18 2.80
N ALA A 60 -5.63 -11.13 1.85
CA ALA A 60 -4.39 -11.75 1.39
C ALA A 60 -3.45 -10.73 0.73
N TYR A 61 -4.00 -9.81 -0.05
CA TYR A 61 -3.26 -8.75 -0.71
C TYR A 61 -2.61 -7.79 0.31
N LEU A 62 -3.38 -7.29 1.28
CA LEU A 62 -2.85 -6.41 2.33
C LEU A 62 -1.75 -7.10 3.13
N LYS A 63 -1.94 -8.36 3.53
CA LYS A 63 -0.90 -9.14 4.21
C LYS A 63 0.38 -9.23 3.37
N ALA A 64 0.26 -9.58 2.09
CA ALA A 64 1.41 -9.70 1.20
C ALA A 64 2.13 -8.38 0.98
N ILE A 65 1.40 -7.26 0.92
CA ILE A 65 1.97 -5.92 0.81
C ILE A 65 2.80 -5.58 2.05
N PHE A 66 2.26 -5.75 3.26
CA PHE A 66 3.00 -5.47 4.49
C PHE A 66 4.27 -6.34 4.61
N GLU A 67 4.17 -7.64 4.28
CA GLU A 67 5.34 -8.52 4.27
C GLU A 67 6.40 -8.08 3.24
N ALA A 68 5.97 -7.67 2.04
CA ALA A 68 6.88 -7.22 0.99
C ALA A 68 7.60 -5.92 1.35
N PHE A 69 6.87 -4.92 1.86
CA PHE A 69 7.45 -3.65 2.30
C PHE A 69 8.33 -3.82 3.55
N GLY A 70 7.92 -4.69 4.48
CA GLY A 70 8.75 -5.07 5.63
C GLY A 70 10.13 -5.61 5.19
N ARG A 71 10.17 -6.48 4.18
CA ARG A 71 11.45 -6.95 3.62
C ARG A 71 12.20 -5.86 2.86
N LEU A 72 11.50 -5.10 2.02
CA LEU A 72 12.11 -4.08 1.14
C LEU A 72 12.77 -2.96 1.93
N LEU A 73 12.14 -2.52 3.02
CA LEU A 73 12.59 -1.40 3.84
C LEU A 73 13.43 -1.83 5.06
N GLY A 74 13.67 -3.13 5.26
CA GLY A 74 14.42 -3.63 6.41
C GLY A 74 13.67 -3.49 7.75
N GLY A 75 12.35 -3.63 7.71
CA GLY A 75 11.43 -3.34 8.82
C GLY A 75 10.63 -2.06 8.58
N VAL A 76 9.44 -2.00 9.15
CA VAL A 76 8.54 -0.83 9.04
C VAL A 76 7.90 -0.53 10.39
N HIS A 77 7.59 0.74 10.62
CA HIS A 77 6.87 1.22 11.79
C HIS A 77 5.44 0.66 11.78
N GLU A 78 4.85 0.43 12.96
CA GLU A 78 3.48 -0.11 13.11
C GLU A 78 2.42 0.80 12.43
N GLU A 79 2.66 2.10 12.47
CA GLU A 79 1.92 3.15 11.73
C GLU A 79 2.28 3.20 10.22
N SER A 80 2.43 2.02 9.60
CA SER A 80 2.46 1.87 8.14
C SER A 80 1.05 1.56 7.65
N TYR A 81 0.68 2.09 6.48
CA TYR A 81 -0.71 2.02 6.04
C TYR A 81 -0.82 1.58 4.58
N ALA A 82 -1.69 0.60 4.33
CA ALA A 82 -2.21 0.30 3.00
C ALA A 82 -3.74 0.39 3.04
N LEU A 83 -4.30 1.26 2.20
CA LEU A 83 -5.73 1.47 2.07
C LEU A 83 -6.16 1.15 0.65
N VAL A 84 -7.13 0.25 0.52
CA VAL A 84 -7.78 -0.04 -0.76
C VAL A 84 -9.10 0.71 -0.82
N HIS A 85 -9.21 1.61 -1.79
CA HIS A 85 -10.44 2.29 -2.17
C HIS A 85 -11.09 1.49 -3.29
N GLU A 86 -12.21 0.85 -2.96
CA GLU A 86 -13.11 0.26 -3.96
C GLU A 86 -14.02 1.36 -4.50
N VAL A 87 -13.83 1.71 -5.78
CA VAL A 87 -14.48 2.84 -6.44
C VAL A 87 -15.51 2.32 -7.44
N PRO A 88 -16.72 2.88 -7.52
CA PRO A 88 -17.71 2.47 -8.52
C PRO A 88 -17.16 2.53 -9.94
N ALA A 89 -17.45 1.50 -10.75
CA ALA A 89 -16.94 1.40 -12.13
C ALA A 89 -17.29 2.64 -12.99
N ALA A 90 -18.48 3.22 -12.79
CA ALA A 90 -18.92 4.42 -13.51
C ALA A 90 -18.10 5.68 -13.17
N ALA A 91 -17.30 5.65 -12.10
CA ALA A 91 -16.47 6.77 -11.62
C ALA A 91 -14.96 6.44 -11.69
N TYR A 92 -14.57 5.38 -12.40
CA TYR A 92 -13.19 4.90 -12.47
C TYR A 92 -12.81 4.64 -13.94
N GLY A 93 -11.79 5.35 -14.45
CA GLY A 93 -11.35 5.29 -15.85
C GLY A 93 -9.92 5.74 -16.04
#